data_AF-A0A2E2WB50-F1
#
_entry.id   AF-A0A2E2WB50-F1
#
_cell.length_a   1.000
_cell.length_b   1.000
_cell.length_c   1.000
_cell.angle_alpha   90.00
_cell.angle_beta   90.00
_cell.angle_gamma   90.00
#
_symmetry.space_group_name_H-M   'P 1'
#
loop_
_entity.id
_entity.type
_entity.pdbx_description
1 polymer ?
#
loop_
_entity_poly.entity_id
_entity_poly.type
_entity_poly.pdbx_seq_one_letter_code
_entity_poly.pdbx_strand_id
1 'polypeptide(L)'
;MKKIYTILFLLALSTTLSTAQNKDTKKADELYNRLKYTDAAEAYQKLLKRGKGSTYVFEQLGNSYFYINDTKKAETYYKRVVKRKTVKAETVYNYAQSLKANGKYSEYNDAMKQFAELAPNDSRAIEFMKNPNYVPKLMENQAKFSATNMKDINTEYSEFGGIMVGKDFYFSSAR
;
A
#
# COMPACT_ATOMS: atom_id res chain seq x y z
N MET A 1 -39.06 31.75 9.66
CA MET A 1 -39.61 30.45 9.20
C MET A 1 -39.17 30.07 7.79
N LYS A 2 -39.41 30.89 6.75
CA LYS A 2 -39.00 30.57 5.35
C LYS A 2 -37.52 30.18 5.19
N LYS A 3 -36.59 30.88 5.87
CA LYS A 3 -35.14 30.60 5.85
C LYS A 3 -34.75 29.25 6.47
N ILE A 4 -35.49 28.76 7.46
CA ILE A 4 -35.24 27.46 8.11
C ILE A 4 -35.60 26.32 7.17
N TYR A 5 -36.71 26.44 6.44
CA TYR A 5 -37.09 25.48 5.41
C TYR A 5 -36.09 25.43 4.25
N THR A 6 -35.50 26.58 3.87
CA THR A 6 -34.45 26.63 2.82
C THR A 6 -33.16 25.93 3.28
N ILE A 7 -32.77 26.10 4.55
CA ILE A 7 -31.58 25.44 5.11
C ILE A 7 -31.80 23.92 5.23
N LEU A 8 -32.97 23.49 5.70
CA LEU A 8 -33.33 22.07 5.77
C LEU A 8 -33.39 21.41 4.39
N PHE A 9 -33.87 22.12 3.37
CA PHE A 9 -33.89 21.62 1.99
C PHE A 9 -32.48 21.50 1.39
N LEU A 10 -31.60 22.45 1.65
CA LEU A 10 -30.19 22.39 1.24
C LEU A 10 -29.42 21.27 1.97
N LEU A 11 -29.74 21.02 3.24
CA LEU A 11 -29.16 19.92 4.02
C LEU A 11 -29.67 18.54 3.57
N ALA A 12 -30.92 18.47 3.09
CA ALA A 12 -31.46 17.24 2.49
C ALA A 12 -30.82 16.96 1.13
N LEU A 13 -30.57 17.98 0.30
CA LEU A 13 -29.91 17.83 -1.00
C LEU A 13 -28.44 17.37 -0.87
N SER A 14 -27.72 17.79 0.18
CA SER A 14 -26.31 17.43 0.38
C SER A 14 -26.09 15.96 0.73
N THR A 15 -27.12 15.24 1.18
CA THR A 15 -27.04 13.79 1.46
C THR A 15 -27.05 12.91 0.22
N THR A 16 -27.32 13.47 -0.97
CA THR A 16 -27.31 12.70 -2.23
C THR A 16 -25.93 12.60 -2.89
N LEU A 17 -24.92 13.27 -2.33
CA LEU A 17 -23.54 13.26 -2.82
C LEU A 17 -22.71 12.16 -2.15
N SER A 18 -23.16 10.90 -2.10
CA SER A 18 -22.33 9.77 -1.65
C SER A 18 -22.89 8.40 -2.04
N THR A 19 -22.45 7.89 -3.20
CA THR A 19 -21.61 6.68 -3.33
C THR A 19 -21.51 6.34 -4.82
N ALA A 20 -20.33 6.52 -5.40
CA ALA A 20 -20.01 5.90 -6.68
C ALA A 20 -19.78 4.41 -6.44
N GLN A 21 -20.83 3.66 -6.07
CA GLN A 21 -20.78 2.19 -6.06
C GLN A 21 -20.69 1.73 -7.52
N ASN A 22 -19.45 1.54 -7.98
CA ASN A 22 -19.20 0.97 -9.28
C ASN A 22 -19.56 -0.51 -9.23
N LYS A 23 -20.71 -0.89 -9.83
CA LYS A 23 -21.14 -2.29 -9.94
C LYS A 23 -20.04 -3.20 -10.49
N ASP A 24 -19.13 -2.65 -11.29
CA ASP A 24 -18.02 -3.41 -11.87
C ASP A 24 -16.96 -3.82 -10.85
N THR A 25 -16.67 -3.00 -9.84
CA THR A 25 -15.63 -3.31 -8.84
C THR A 25 -16.15 -4.16 -7.69
N LYS A 26 -17.46 -4.26 -7.49
CA LYS A 26 -18.09 -4.92 -6.34
C LYS A 26 -17.44 -6.26 -5.96
N LYS A 27 -17.27 -7.18 -6.91
CA LYS A 27 -16.65 -8.50 -6.64
C LYS A 27 -15.19 -8.39 -6.20
N ALA A 28 -14.42 -7.49 -6.82
CA ALA A 28 -13.03 -7.27 -6.44
C ALA A 28 -12.93 -6.60 -5.06
N ASP A 29 -13.82 -5.64 -4.79
CA ASP A 29 -13.92 -4.96 -3.49
C ASP A 29 -14.31 -5.93 -2.37
N GLU A 30 -15.24 -6.87 -2.62
CA GLU A 30 -15.61 -7.92 -1.66
C GLU A 30 -14.42 -8.83 -1.31
N LEU A 31 -13.61 -9.22 -2.30
CA LEU A 31 -12.38 -10.00 -2.07
C LEU A 31 -11.37 -9.19 -1.26
N TYR A 32 -11.16 -7.93 -1.64
CA TYR A 32 -10.24 -7.01 -0.97
C TYR A 32 -10.63 -6.79 0.51
N ASN A 33 -11.91 -6.54 0.78
CA ASN A 33 -12.43 -6.33 2.13
C ASN A 33 -12.34 -7.58 3.00
N ARG A 34 -12.29 -8.77 2.38
CA ARG A 34 -12.01 -10.06 3.04
C ARG A 34 -10.52 -10.35 3.16
N LEU A 35 -9.65 -9.38 2.87
CA LEU A 35 -8.19 -9.48 2.89
C LEU A 35 -7.63 -10.53 1.91
N LYS A 36 -8.43 -10.95 0.92
CA LYS A 36 -8.03 -11.89 -0.13
C LYS A 36 -7.31 -11.15 -1.24
N TYR A 37 -6.17 -10.55 -0.92
CA TYR A 37 -5.51 -9.60 -1.81
C TYR A 37 -5.01 -10.20 -3.12
N THR A 38 -4.57 -11.46 -3.13
CA THR A 38 -4.21 -12.17 -4.37
C THR A 38 -5.41 -12.26 -5.31
N ASP A 39 -6.55 -12.77 -4.81
CA ASP A 39 -7.79 -12.89 -5.59
C ASP A 39 -8.33 -11.51 -6.02
N ALA A 40 -8.25 -10.53 -5.13
CA ALA A 40 -8.68 -9.16 -5.40
C ALA A 40 -7.86 -8.54 -6.54
N ALA A 41 -6.53 -8.70 -6.50
CA ALA A 41 -5.64 -8.21 -7.55
C ALA A 41 -6.00 -8.83 -8.91
N GLU A 42 -6.26 -10.13 -8.98
CA GLU A 42 -6.72 -10.77 -10.21
C GLU A 42 -8.06 -10.21 -10.71
N ALA A 43 -9.01 -9.98 -9.80
CA ALA A 43 -10.31 -9.43 -10.15
C ALA A 43 -10.19 -7.99 -10.68
N TYR A 44 -9.40 -7.13 -10.04
CA TYR A 44 -9.13 -5.78 -10.53
C TYR A 44 -8.36 -5.78 -11.86
N GLN A 45 -7.41 -6.70 -12.06
CA GLN A 45 -6.73 -6.83 -13.35
C GLN A 45 -7.70 -7.17 -14.49
N LYS A 46 -8.70 -8.02 -14.24
CA LYS A 46 -9.75 -8.32 -15.23
C LYS A 46 -10.54 -7.06 -15.61
N LEU A 47 -10.76 -6.14 -14.67
CA LEU A 47 -11.38 -4.84 -14.96
C LEU A 47 -10.50 -3.96 -15.85
N LEU A 48 -9.19 -3.91 -15.58
CA LEU A 48 -8.24 -3.21 -16.45
C LEU A 48 -8.26 -3.74 -17.89
N LYS A 49 -8.23 -5.07 -18.05
CA LYS A 49 -8.28 -5.72 -19.38
C LYS A 49 -9.58 -5.42 -20.15
N ARG A 50 -10.67 -5.13 -19.43
CA ARG A 50 -11.97 -4.73 -20.01
C ARG A 50 -12.10 -3.22 -20.25
N GLY A 51 -11.02 -2.46 -20.13
CA GLY A 51 -11.01 -1.00 -20.31
C GLY A 51 -11.62 -0.23 -19.13
N LYS A 52 -11.90 -0.89 -17.99
CA LYS A 52 -12.54 -0.27 -16.81
C LYS A 52 -11.52 0.23 -15.79
N GLY A 53 -10.39 0.75 -16.28
CA GLY A 53 -9.28 1.23 -15.45
C GLY A 53 -9.49 2.63 -14.92
N SER A 54 -10.08 2.74 -13.74
CA SER A 54 -10.19 4.01 -13.00
C SER A 54 -8.99 4.20 -12.05
N THR A 55 -8.81 5.43 -11.55
CA THR A 55 -7.83 5.72 -10.47
C THR A 55 -8.01 4.78 -9.29
N TYR A 56 -9.27 4.51 -8.93
CA TYR A 56 -9.62 3.59 -7.85
C TYR A 56 -9.14 2.17 -8.13
N VAL A 57 -9.35 1.64 -9.35
CA VAL A 57 -8.86 0.30 -9.72
C VAL A 57 -7.34 0.23 -9.66
N PHE A 58 -6.63 1.26 -10.13
CA PHE A 58 -5.17 1.31 -10.02
C PHE A 58 -4.68 1.39 -8.56
N GLU A 59 -5.34 2.18 -7.72
CA GLU A 59 -5.04 2.28 -6.29
C GLU A 59 -5.24 0.94 -5.59
N GLN A 60 -6.37 0.28 -5.85
CA GLN A 60 -6.69 -1.03 -5.26
C GLN A 60 -5.75 -2.13 -5.74
N LEU A 61 -5.29 -2.10 -7.00
CA LEU A 61 -4.24 -2.99 -7.48
C LEU A 61 -2.92 -2.74 -6.75
N GLY A 62 -2.51 -1.48 -6.62
CA GLY A 62 -1.33 -1.10 -5.85
C GLY A 62 -1.40 -1.64 -4.42
N ASN A 63 -2.51 -1.38 -3.73
CA ASN A 63 -2.76 -1.86 -2.37
C ASN A 63 -2.75 -3.38 -2.27
N SER A 64 -3.44 -4.07 -3.18
CA SER A 64 -3.51 -5.54 -3.15
C SER A 64 -2.12 -6.15 -3.31
N TYR A 65 -1.30 -5.64 -4.24
CA TYR A 65 0.07 -6.10 -4.41
C TYR A 65 0.98 -5.73 -3.25
N PHE A 66 0.79 -4.55 -2.66
CA PHE A 66 1.51 -4.11 -1.49
C PHE A 66 1.28 -5.05 -0.29
N TYR A 67 0.03 -5.41 0.00
CA TYR A 67 -0.29 -6.27 1.14
C TYR A 67 0.14 -7.74 0.97
N ILE A 68 0.39 -8.21 -0.25
CA ILE A 68 1.01 -9.52 -0.50
C ILE A 68 2.52 -9.44 -0.75
N ASN A 69 3.13 -8.28 -0.46
CA ASN A 69 4.56 -8.03 -0.58
C ASN A 69 5.12 -8.17 -2.02
N ASP A 70 4.27 -8.08 -3.05
CA ASP A 70 4.71 -7.97 -4.46
C ASP A 70 4.98 -6.49 -4.78
N THR A 71 6.06 -5.98 -4.19
CA THR A 71 6.42 -4.55 -4.21
C THR A 71 6.74 -4.06 -5.62
N LYS A 72 7.17 -4.93 -6.53
CA LYS A 72 7.42 -4.59 -7.95
C LYS A 72 6.11 -4.28 -8.68
N LYS A 73 5.08 -5.12 -8.52
CA LYS A 73 3.76 -4.83 -9.11
C LYS A 73 3.08 -3.66 -8.40
N ALA A 74 3.18 -3.58 -7.07
CA ALA A 74 2.63 -2.46 -6.30
C ALA A 74 3.16 -1.12 -6.81
N GLU A 75 4.48 -0.98 -6.94
CA GLU A 75 5.14 0.21 -7.49
C GLU A 75 4.57 0.59 -8.87
N THR A 76 4.41 -0.39 -9.75
CA THR A 76 3.92 -0.18 -11.13
C THR A 76 2.55 0.49 -11.14
N TYR A 77 1.63 0.03 -10.28
CA TYR A 77 0.27 0.58 -10.22
C TYR A 77 0.21 1.88 -9.43
N TYR A 78 0.92 2.00 -8.31
CA TYR A 78 0.98 3.25 -7.56
C TYR A 78 1.56 4.42 -8.37
N LYS A 79 2.56 4.18 -9.22
CA LYS A 79 3.13 5.19 -10.12
C LYS A 79 2.09 5.83 -11.05
N ARG A 80 0.98 5.13 -11.35
CA ARG A 80 -0.15 5.65 -12.14
C ARG A 80 -1.09 6.55 -11.32
N VAL A 81 -1.08 6.41 -10.00
CA VAL A 81 -2.00 7.09 -9.08
C VAL A 81 -1.35 8.31 -8.43
N VAL A 82 -0.09 8.21 -8.00
CA VAL A 82 0.61 9.26 -7.22
C VAL A 82 0.85 10.57 -7.97
N LYS A 83 0.75 10.56 -9.29
CA LYS A 83 0.85 11.77 -10.14
C LYS A 83 -0.43 12.61 -10.16
N ARG A 84 -1.52 12.16 -9.53
CA ARG A 84 -2.80 12.87 -9.55
C ARG A 84 -2.88 13.90 -8.42
N LYS A 85 -3.52 15.04 -8.71
CA LYS A 85 -3.68 16.14 -7.74
C LYS A 85 -4.45 15.75 -6.47
N THR A 86 -5.37 14.78 -6.57
CA THR A 86 -6.24 14.35 -5.46
C THR A 86 -5.82 12.98 -4.90
N VAL A 87 -4.53 12.65 -4.95
CA VAL A 87 -4.04 11.38 -4.37
C VAL A 87 -4.12 11.41 -2.85
N LYS A 88 -4.47 10.28 -2.25
CA LYS A 88 -4.47 10.11 -0.79
C LYS A 88 -3.04 10.00 -0.26
N ALA A 89 -2.78 10.59 0.91
CA ALA A 89 -1.48 10.49 1.57
C ALA A 89 -1.03 9.03 1.75
N GLU A 90 -1.92 8.14 2.19
CA GLU A 90 -1.62 6.72 2.40
C GLU A 90 -1.16 6.01 1.11
N THR A 91 -1.73 6.37 -0.04
CA THR A 91 -1.31 5.82 -1.35
C THR A 91 0.12 6.24 -1.68
N VAL A 92 0.50 7.49 -1.39
CA VAL A 92 1.87 7.99 -1.58
C VAL A 92 2.84 7.32 -0.60
N TYR A 93 2.41 7.10 0.65
CA TYR A 93 3.21 6.39 1.63
C TYR A 93 3.50 4.95 1.21
N ASN A 94 2.47 4.18 0.81
CA ASN A 94 2.64 2.80 0.36
C ASN A 94 3.48 2.70 -0.93
N TYR A 95 3.36 3.69 -1.82
CA TYR A 95 4.25 3.82 -2.96
C TYR A 95 5.72 4.01 -2.53
N ALA A 96 5.97 4.91 -1.59
CA ALA A 96 7.30 5.13 -1.05
C ALA A 96 7.87 3.84 -0.44
N GLN A 97 7.08 3.12 0.39
CA GLN A 97 7.55 1.86 0.96
C GLN A 97 7.83 0.79 -0.10
N SER A 98 7.03 0.74 -1.17
CA SER A 98 7.30 -0.15 -2.32
C SER A 98 8.62 0.20 -3.02
N LEU A 99 8.90 1.50 -3.21
CA LEU A 99 10.17 1.98 -3.78
C LEU A 99 11.36 1.62 -2.89
N LYS A 100 11.24 1.81 -1.56
CA LYS A 100 12.26 1.45 -0.59
C LYS A 100 12.57 -0.05 -0.64
N ALA A 101 11.55 -0.90 -0.64
CA ALA A 101 11.72 -2.36 -0.76
C ALA A 101 12.36 -2.77 -2.09
N ASN A 102 12.12 -2.01 -3.16
CA ASN A 102 12.74 -2.23 -4.47
C ASN A 102 14.14 -1.58 -4.62
N GLY A 103 14.70 -0.99 -3.55
CA GLY A 103 16.02 -0.36 -3.56
C GLY A 103 16.08 1.01 -4.27
N LYS A 104 14.93 1.61 -4.60
CA LYS A 104 14.82 2.90 -5.29
C LYS A 104 14.79 4.06 -4.30
N TYR A 105 15.92 4.27 -3.62
CA TYR A 105 15.99 5.17 -2.46
C TYR A 105 15.81 6.65 -2.81
N SER A 106 16.27 7.08 -4.00
CA SER A 106 16.06 8.46 -4.44
C SER A 106 14.57 8.74 -4.61
N GLU A 107 13.86 7.89 -5.35
CA GLU A 107 12.43 8.03 -5.57
C GLU A 107 11.62 7.84 -4.28
N TYR A 108 12.07 6.96 -3.38
CA TYR A 108 11.49 6.82 -2.05
C TYR A 108 11.53 8.14 -1.28
N ASN A 109 12.66 8.84 -1.28
CA ASN A 109 12.79 10.11 -0.57
C ASN A 109 11.88 11.18 -1.18
N ASP A 110 11.74 11.22 -2.50
CA ASP A 110 10.84 12.17 -3.16
C ASP A 110 9.36 11.86 -2.86
N ALA A 111 8.97 10.59 -2.87
CA ALA A 111 7.63 10.18 -2.48
C ALA A 111 7.34 10.46 -0.99
N MET A 112 8.31 10.28 -0.10
CA MET A 112 8.16 10.60 1.32
C MET A 112 8.06 12.10 1.59
N LYS A 113 8.74 12.96 0.81
CA LYS A 113 8.52 14.41 0.85
C LYS A 113 7.10 14.78 0.45
N GLN A 114 6.61 14.22 -0.68
CA GLN A 114 5.21 14.41 -1.10
C GLN A 114 4.23 13.93 -0.02
N PHE A 115 4.50 12.79 0.61
CA PHE A 115 3.68 12.30 1.73
C PHE A 115 3.68 13.28 2.91
N ALA A 116 4.84 13.83 3.28
CA ALA A 116 4.94 14.82 4.36
C ALA A 116 4.22 16.14 4.04
N GLU A 117 4.17 16.55 2.77
CA GLU A 117 3.36 17.70 2.34
C GLU A 117 1.85 17.42 2.48
N LEU A 118 1.40 16.21 2.13
CA LEU A 118 -0.01 15.81 2.20
C LEU A 118 -0.49 15.55 3.63
N ALA A 119 0.40 15.09 4.52
CA ALA A 119 0.08 14.70 5.89
C ALA A 119 1.16 15.18 6.88
N PRO A 120 1.34 16.50 7.06
CA PRO A 120 2.46 17.06 7.84
C PRO A 120 2.44 16.68 9.32
N ASN A 121 1.26 16.34 9.86
CA ASN A 121 1.08 15.94 11.25
C ASN A 121 1.13 14.42 11.46
N ASP A 122 1.33 13.63 10.40
CA ASP A 122 1.49 12.18 10.53
C ASP A 122 2.85 11.87 11.16
N SER A 123 2.85 11.01 12.19
CA SER A 123 4.09 10.60 12.89
C SER A 123 5.17 10.07 11.94
N ARG A 124 4.79 9.37 10.87
CA ARG A 124 5.70 8.81 9.86
C ARG A 124 6.35 9.91 9.02
N ALA A 125 5.59 10.98 8.73
CA ALA A 125 6.11 12.16 8.03
C ALA A 125 7.07 12.94 8.91
N ILE A 126 6.68 13.20 10.17
CA ILE A 126 7.53 13.88 11.16
C ILE A 126 8.85 13.14 11.34
N GLU A 127 8.81 11.82 11.49
CA GLU A 127 10.02 11.00 11.66
C GLU A 127 10.92 11.04 10.42
N PHE A 128 10.33 10.91 9.21
CA PHE A 128 11.07 11.04 7.97
C PHE A 128 11.77 12.40 7.86
N MET A 129 11.09 13.49 8.21
CA MET A 129 11.63 14.85 8.10
C MET A 129 12.80 15.12 9.05
N LYS A 130 12.97 14.35 10.13
CA LYS A 130 14.17 14.43 10.99
C LYS A 130 15.43 13.96 10.26
N ASN A 131 15.31 13.00 9.34
CA ASN A 131 16.45 12.47 8.58
C ASN A 131 16.03 11.89 7.20
N PRO A 132 15.69 12.74 6.20
CA PRO A 132 15.11 12.30 4.92
C PRO A 132 16.00 11.38 4.08
N ASN A 133 17.31 11.35 4.32
CA ASN A 133 18.29 10.60 3.52
C ASN A 133 19.00 9.51 4.34
N TYR A 134 18.36 8.99 5.41
CA TYR A 134 19.00 8.02 6.28
C TYR A 134 19.37 6.71 5.56
N VAL A 135 18.55 6.25 4.59
CA VAL A 135 18.78 4.96 3.93
C VAL A 135 20.06 4.98 3.07
N PRO A 136 20.28 5.95 2.15
CA PRO A 136 21.56 6.07 1.46
C PRO A 136 22.76 6.16 2.42
N LYS A 137 22.66 6.94 3.49
CA LYS A 137 23.72 7.09 4.50
C LYS A 137 24.04 5.77 5.21
N LEU A 138 23.04 4.91 5.44
CA LEU A 138 23.26 3.58 6.00
C LEU A 138 23.99 2.65 5.02
N MET A 139 23.71 2.79 3.71
CA MET A 139 24.34 1.98 2.66
C MET A 139 25.78 2.39 2.35
N GLU A 140 26.18 3.63 2.65
CA GLU A 140 27.57 4.08 2.56
C GLU A 140 28.49 3.42 3.60
N ASN A 141 27.92 2.87 4.67
CA ASN A 141 28.70 2.16 5.67
C ASN A 141 29.18 0.81 5.13
N GLN A 142 30.42 0.45 5.46
CA GLN A 142 30.97 -0.86 5.15
C GLN A 142 30.11 -1.97 5.78
N ALA A 143 29.69 -2.93 4.96
CA ALA A 143 28.96 -4.10 5.43
C ALA A 143 29.81 -4.86 6.46
N LYS A 144 29.34 -4.91 7.71
CA LYS A 144 30.04 -5.60 8.81
C LYS A 144 29.80 -7.10 8.81
N PHE A 145 28.76 -7.55 8.12
CA PHE A 145 28.30 -8.93 8.09
C PHE A 145 27.82 -9.28 6.68
N SER A 146 27.91 -10.56 6.32
CA SER A 146 27.28 -11.13 5.13
C SER A 146 26.18 -12.10 5.54
N ALA A 147 25.08 -12.11 4.79
CA ALA A 147 24.06 -13.14 4.90
C ALA A 147 24.27 -14.15 3.76
N THR A 148 24.23 -15.44 4.08
CA THR A 148 24.35 -16.52 3.09
C THR A 148 23.13 -17.41 3.19
N ASN A 149 22.58 -17.82 2.05
CA ASN A 149 21.46 -18.75 2.02
C ASN A 149 21.94 -20.15 2.44
N MET A 150 21.46 -20.64 3.59
CA MET A 150 21.72 -21.98 4.09
C MET A 150 20.73 -22.98 3.47
N LYS A 151 21.11 -23.60 2.35
CA LYS A 151 20.24 -24.48 1.57
C LYS A 151 19.69 -25.70 2.34
N ASP A 152 20.37 -26.12 3.40
CA ASP A 152 19.96 -27.27 4.22
C ASP A 152 18.81 -26.92 5.19
N ILE A 153 18.59 -25.63 5.43
CA ILE A 153 17.62 -25.12 6.42
C ILE A 153 16.53 -24.28 5.73
N ASN A 154 16.94 -23.38 4.83
CA ASN A 154 16.03 -22.45 4.16
C ASN A 154 15.24 -23.15 3.06
N THR A 155 13.91 -23.00 3.09
CA THR A 155 13.05 -23.48 2.01
C THR A 155 12.69 -22.36 1.04
N GLU A 156 11.95 -22.69 -0.02
CA GLU A 156 11.36 -21.68 -0.92
C GLU A 156 10.10 -21.01 -0.35
N TYR A 157 9.53 -21.55 0.72
CA TYR A 157 8.35 -21.03 1.39
C TYR A 157 8.75 -20.02 2.47
N SER A 158 7.78 -19.23 2.95
CA SER A 158 8.01 -18.36 4.10
C SER A 158 7.84 -19.13 5.41
N GLU A 159 8.80 -19.01 6.32
CA GLU A 159 8.73 -19.52 7.69
C GLU A 159 8.37 -18.39 8.68
N PHE A 160 7.39 -18.64 9.54
CA PHE A 160 6.83 -17.65 10.47
C PHE A 160 7.20 -18.00 11.90
N GLY A 161 8.44 -17.64 12.28
CA GLY A 161 8.95 -17.80 13.64
C GLY A 161 8.98 -19.24 14.14
N GLY A 162 9.61 -19.43 15.29
CA GLY A 162 9.62 -20.73 15.95
C GLY A 162 9.65 -20.57 17.46
N ILE A 163 9.16 -21.59 18.16
CA ILE A 163 9.13 -21.66 19.60
C ILE A 163 9.64 -23.03 20.06
N MET A 164 10.47 -23.02 21.10
CA MET A 164 10.86 -24.23 21.80
C MET A 164 9.79 -24.57 22.85
N VAL A 165 9.31 -25.82 22.84
CA VAL A 165 8.45 -26.36 23.90
C VAL A 165 9.11 -27.64 24.40
N GLY A 166 9.73 -27.56 25.58
CA GLY A 166 10.56 -28.66 26.11
C GLY A 166 11.78 -28.91 25.21
N LYS A 167 11.86 -30.11 24.63
CA LYS A 167 12.94 -30.50 23.69
C LYS A 167 12.54 -30.34 22.22
N ASP A 168 11.30 -29.94 21.95
CA ASP A 168 10.75 -29.89 20.61
C ASP A 168 10.74 -28.45 20.08
N PHE A 169 11.07 -28.29 18.80
CA PHE A 169 11.01 -27.01 18.09
C PHE A 169 9.77 -26.98 17.19
N TYR A 170 8.87 -26.04 17.47
CA TYR A 170 7.68 -25.79 16.67
C TYR A 170 7.93 -24.56 15.80
N PHE A 171 7.60 -24.64 14.53
CA PHE A 171 7.61 -23.49 13.63
C PHE A 171 6.38 -23.54 12.72
N SER A 172 5.99 -22.38 12.20
CA SER A 172 4.92 -22.27 11.20
C SER A 172 5.53 -21.94 9.84
N SER A 173 4.91 -22.43 8.77
CA SER A 173 5.36 -22.19 7.40
C SER A 173 4.16 -21.99 6.48
N ALA A 174 4.35 -21.28 5.37
CA ALA A 174 3.35 -21.08 4.32
C ALA A 174 3.09 -22.33 3.45
N ARG A 175 3.50 -23.52 3.92
CA ARG A 175 3.41 -24.79 3.21
C ARG A 175 2.04 -25.44 3.37
#